data_AF-A0A9D5S678-F1
#
_entry.id   AF-A0A9D5S678-F1
#
_cell.length_a   1.000
_cell.length_b   1.000
_cell.length_c   1.000
_cell.angle_alpha   90.00
_cell.angle_beta   90.00
_cell.angle_gamma   90.00
#
_symmetry.space_group_name_H-M   'P 1'
#
loop_
_entity.id
_entity.type
_entity.pdbx_description
1 polymer ?
#
loop_
_entity_poly.entity_id
_entity_poly.type
_entity_poly.pdbx_seq_one_letter_code
_entity_poly.pdbx_strand_id
1 'polypeptide(L)'
;MANNKIKFRYGICQNSHMEETGKPCPLCQSKQIQKVIATKDLVCSECKEKLKEIPRPKTFWEKYGTPVIIAAVVLLIGGGFCIYSLLSGSKGPQKINLVQKELTMKVGETQVITPTVEPEGEKATFIFKPQGKIVKATSGGEITALKKGETTIIVKCEENPEIRAICKVTIEDRDTTPPPTDTVLVKQLSIDGGDFSIKVGESKQLSYIVTPEKHDEILSWTSDNEAVATVDDTGKVSAVKEGTANIKIVADRSGVNTSVKVTVTKKPGGGGDEPPISPIERYGKYSGGRAKSNGYPDGTGKLTFTKSYQLNAQYTAQPGEYIQGIFENGKPTFVTYYQKDGTVTKIKLR
;
A
#
# COMPACT_ATOMS: atom_id res chain seq x y z
N MET A 1 68.61 39.57 6.02
CA MET A 1 68.14 38.24 6.47
C MET A 1 67.47 37.56 5.28
N ALA A 2 68.04 36.46 4.78
CA ALA A 2 67.53 35.77 3.61
C ALA A 2 66.12 35.21 3.90
N ASN A 3 65.11 35.80 3.26
CA ASN A 3 63.71 35.46 3.45
C ASN A 3 63.44 34.13 2.72
N ASN A 4 63.72 33.00 3.38
CA ASN A 4 63.60 31.67 2.80
C ASN A 4 62.11 31.31 2.63
N LYS A 5 61.50 31.79 1.53
CA LYS A 5 60.11 31.52 1.20
C LYS A 5 59.91 30.02 1.00
N ILE A 6 59.21 29.39 1.94
CA ILE A 6 58.83 27.97 1.87
C ILE A 6 58.07 27.73 0.56
N LYS A 7 58.63 26.87 -0.31
CA LYS A 7 58.01 26.45 -1.57
C LYS A 7 57.05 25.29 -1.30
N PHE A 8 55.93 25.24 -2.03
CA PHE A 8 54.92 24.22 -1.90
C PHE A 8 54.62 23.57 -3.25
N ARG A 9 54.34 22.27 -3.22
CA ARG A 9 53.81 21.46 -4.33
C ARG A 9 52.36 21.08 -4.00
N TYR A 10 51.58 20.80 -5.03
CA TYR A 10 50.16 20.50 -4.90
C TYR A 10 49.84 19.20 -5.61
N GLY A 11 48.97 18.38 -5.05
CA GLY A 11 48.59 17.11 -5.66
C GLY A 11 47.20 16.63 -5.27
N ILE A 12 46.66 15.72 -6.05
CA ILE A 12 45.36 15.07 -5.81
C ILE A 12 45.57 13.56 -5.68
N CYS A 13 44.85 12.95 -4.76
CA CYS A 13 44.91 11.50 -4.55
C CYS A 13 44.15 10.77 -5.67
N GLN A 14 44.74 9.68 -6.18
CA GLN A 14 44.12 8.82 -7.19
C GLN A 14 43.87 7.39 -6.70
N ASN A 15 44.12 7.11 -5.41
CA ASN A 15 43.94 5.77 -4.88
C ASN A 15 42.43 5.46 -4.74
N SER A 16 41.90 4.72 -5.71
CA SER A 16 40.51 4.28 -5.76
C SER A 16 40.25 2.98 -5.00
N HIS A 17 41.26 2.33 -4.42
CA HIS A 17 41.11 1.07 -3.71
C HIS A 17 42.19 0.89 -2.62
N MET A 18 41.84 1.15 -1.35
CA MET A 18 42.74 0.95 -0.21
C MET A 18 42.75 -0.51 0.22
N GLU A 19 43.93 -1.13 0.31
CA GLU A 19 44.11 -2.56 0.59
C GLU A 19 43.49 -3.00 1.94
N GLU A 20 43.50 -2.14 2.96
CA GLU A 20 42.97 -2.47 4.30
C GLU A 20 41.43 -2.44 4.39
N THR A 21 40.76 -1.67 3.53
CA THR A 21 39.30 -1.42 3.64
C THR A 21 38.49 -1.76 2.39
N GLY A 22 39.16 -2.01 1.26
CA GLY A 22 38.55 -2.23 -0.05
C GLY A 22 37.83 -1.00 -0.62
N LYS A 23 37.91 0.15 0.04
CA LYS A 23 37.19 1.38 -0.35
C LYS A 23 38.16 2.42 -0.94
N PRO A 24 37.68 3.34 -1.81
CA PRO A 24 38.50 4.42 -2.31
C PRO A 24 38.94 5.36 -1.19
N CYS A 25 40.13 5.96 -1.32
CA CYS A 25 40.60 6.94 -0.36
C CYS A 25 39.60 8.13 -0.26
N PRO A 26 39.24 8.61 0.95
CA PRO A 26 38.31 9.72 1.10
C PRO A 26 38.73 11.00 0.37
N LEU A 27 40.03 11.28 0.31
CA LEU A 27 40.58 12.43 -0.43
C LEU A 27 40.59 12.21 -1.94
N CYS A 28 40.61 10.96 -2.40
CA CYS A 28 40.44 10.61 -3.80
C CYS A 28 38.98 10.83 -4.25
N GLN A 29 38.01 10.37 -3.46
CA GLN A 29 36.59 10.55 -3.76
C GLN A 29 36.19 12.02 -3.84
N SER A 30 36.67 12.84 -2.91
CA SER A 30 36.38 14.28 -2.87
C SER A 30 37.20 15.12 -3.86
N LYS A 31 38.18 14.51 -4.55
CA LYS A 31 39.16 15.21 -5.42
C LYS A 31 39.84 16.39 -4.72
N GLN A 32 40.07 16.28 -3.41
CA GLN A 32 40.62 17.37 -2.61
C GLN A 32 42.09 17.62 -2.97
N ILE A 33 42.44 18.90 -3.19
CA ILE A 33 43.81 19.33 -3.45
C ILE A 33 44.58 19.39 -2.14
N GLN A 34 45.72 18.69 -2.08
CA GLN A 34 46.62 18.71 -0.94
C GLN A 34 47.83 19.60 -1.25
N LYS A 35 48.23 20.41 -0.26
CA LYS A 35 49.40 21.30 -0.33
C LYS A 35 50.51 20.73 0.54
N VAL A 36 51.64 20.39 -0.08
CA VAL A 36 52.79 19.78 0.60
C VAL A 36 54.01 20.67 0.43
N ILE A 37 54.86 20.75 1.45
CA ILE A 37 56.13 21.50 1.36
C ILE A 37 57.02 20.82 0.32
N ALA A 38 57.65 21.60 -0.56
CA ALA A 38 58.38 21.07 -1.72
C ALA A 38 59.55 20.13 -1.38
N THR A 39 60.09 20.21 -0.16
CA THR A 39 61.17 19.35 0.34
C THR A 39 60.67 18.01 0.92
N LYS A 40 59.35 17.80 1.01
CA LYS A 40 58.73 16.56 1.50
C LYS A 40 58.16 15.76 0.33
N ASP A 41 58.04 14.46 0.53
CA ASP A 41 57.42 13.56 -0.45
C ASP A 41 55.95 13.92 -0.68
N LEU A 42 55.56 13.92 -1.96
CA LEU A 42 54.21 14.30 -2.39
C LEU A 42 53.27 13.09 -2.26
N VAL A 43 52.95 12.72 -1.03
CA VAL A 43 52.10 11.58 -0.67
C VAL A 43 50.80 12.05 -0.02
N CYS A 44 49.75 11.24 -0.16
CA CYS A 44 48.43 11.49 0.40
C CYS A 44 48.47 11.42 1.92
N SER A 45 47.88 12.41 2.60
CA SER A 45 47.82 12.43 4.07
C SER A 45 47.06 11.22 4.64
N GLU A 46 46.04 10.74 3.94
CA GLU A 46 45.18 9.63 4.38
C GLU A 46 45.75 8.26 3.99
N CYS A 47 45.83 7.96 2.68
CA CYS A 47 46.18 6.62 2.21
C CYS A 47 47.67 6.40 1.95
N LYS A 48 48.53 7.39 2.22
CA LYS A 48 50.00 7.37 2.03
C LYS A 48 50.52 7.11 0.60
N GLU A 49 49.63 6.86 -0.36
CA GLU A 49 49.98 6.76 -1.78
C GLU A 49 50.48 8.06 -2.40
N LYS A 50 51.29 7.95 -3.45
CA LYS A 50 51.79 9.10 -4.22
C LYS A 50 50.63 9.90 -4.81
N LEU A 51 50.67 11.22 -4.64
CA LEU A 51 49.69 12.12 -5.26
C LEU A 51 50.06 12.40 -6.71
N LYS A 52 49.05 12.61 -7.55
CA LYS A 52 49.23 13.20 -8.87
C LYS A 52 49.50 14.69 -8.70
N GLU A 53 50.69 15.14 -9.06
CA GLU A 53 51.07 16.54 -8.98
C GLU A 53 50.23 17.40 -9.94
N ILE A 54 49.82 18.57 -9.46
CA ILE A 54 49.06 19.56 -10.22
C ILE A 54 49.71 20.94 -10.09
N PRO A 55 49.49 21.84 -11.06
CA PRO A 55 49.94 23.22 -10.91
C PRO A 55 49.30 23.87 -9.67
N ARG A 56 50.01 24.84 -9.09
CA ARG A 56 49.52 25.61 -7.95
C ARG A 56 48.12 26.18 -8.28
N PRO A 57 47.10 25.92 -7.45
CA PRO A 57 45.79 26.54 -7.65
C PRO A 57 45.93 28.06 -7.48
N LYS A 58 45.46 28.81 -8.49
CA LYS A 58 45.43 30.28 -8.45
C LYS A 58 44.50 30.72 -7.32
N THR A 59 44.95 31.67 -6.50
CA THR A 59 44.11 32.27 -5.45
C THR A 59 42.93 33.02 -6.07
N PHE A 60 41.87 33.23 -5.31
CA PHE A 60 40.69 33.98 -5.77
C PHE A 60 41.07 35.36 -6.34
N TRP A 61 42.02 36.06 -5.71
CA TRP A 61 42.54 37.34 -6.18
C TRP A 61 43.44 37.23 -7.43
N GLU A 62 44.20 36.15 -7.61
CA GLU A 62 44.95 35.91 -8.87
C GLU A 62 44.05 35.46 -10.03
N LYS A 63 42.88 34.88 -9.72
CA LYS A 63 41.92 34.40 -10.71
C LYS A 63 40.90 35.48 -11.10
N TYR A 64 40.53 36.36 -10.17
CA TYR A 64 39.45 37.33 -10.34
C TYR A 64 39.78 38.76 -9.88
N GLY A 65 40.90 39.02 -9.21
CA GLY A 65 41.26 40.35 -8.70
C GLY A 65 41.62 41.36 -9.79
N THR A 66 42.39 40.96 -10.80
CA THR A 66 42.71 41.80 -11.97
C THR A 66 41.47 42.18 -12.79
N PRO A 67 40.55 41.25 -13.14
CA PRO A 67 39.33 41.61 -13.85
C PRO A 67 38.31 42.40 -12.99
N VAL A 68 38.34 42.29 -11.65
CA VAL A 68 37.48 43.09 -10.76
C VAL A 68 37.93 44.56 -10.69
N ILE A 69 39.24 44.83 -10.68
CA ILE A 69 39.77 46.22 -10.69
C ILE A 69 39.51 46.87 -12.06
N ILE A 70 39.65 46.13 -13.15
CA ILE A 70 39.33 46.62 -14.50
C ILE A 70 37.83 46.86 -14.65
N ALA A 71 36.97 45.97 -14.15
CA ALA A 71 35.51 46.19 -14.14
C ALA A 71 35.11 47.42 -13.32
N ALA A 72 35.76 47.68 -12.18
CA ALA A 72 35.48 48.85 -11.34
C ALA A 72 35.88 50.18 -12.03
N VAL A 73 36.97 50.20 -12.80
CA VAL A 73 37.38 51.39 -13.58
C VAL A 73 36.48 51.58 -14.82
N VAL A 74 35.98 50.48 -15.41
CA VAL A 74 35.15 50.48 -16.62
C VAL A 74 33.66 50.80 -16.35
N LEU A 75 33.17 50.62 -15.12
CA LEU A 75 31.79 50.98 -14.74
C LEU A 75 31.54 52.49 -14.56
N LEU A 76 32.59 53.32 -14.47
CA LEU A 76 32.45 54.76 -14.30
C LEU A 76 32.27 55.53 -15.63
N ILE A 77 32.48 54.89 -16.78
CA ILE A 77 32.32 55.52 -18.09
C ILE A 77 31.54 54.52 -18.95
N GLY A 78 30.22 54.69 -19.01
CA GLY A 78 29.25 53.77 -19.62
C GLY A 78 29.53 53.38 -21.08
N GLY A 79 30.49 52.47 -21.28
CA GLY A 79 30.91 51.94 -22.59
C GLY A 79 31.68 50.62 -22.51
N GLY A 80 31.55 49.88 -21.40
CA GLY A 80 32.43 48.75 -21.07
C GLY A 80 32.36 47.51 -21.97
N PHE A 81 31.27 47.31 -22.72
CA PHE A 81 31.14 46.13 -23.59
C PHE A 81 31.91 46.30 -24.92
N CYS A 82 31.91 47.51 -25.49
CA CYS A 82 32.59 47.79 -26.77
C CYS A 82 34.11 47.68 -26.67
N ILE A 83 34.71 48.13 -25.55
CA ILE A 83 36.18 48.11 -25.40
C ILE A 83 36.74 46.71 -25.14
N TYR A 84 35.98 45.80 -24.51
CA TYR A 84 36.42 44.41 -24.30
C TYR A 84 36.40 43.58 -25.60
N SER A 85 35.39 43.81 -26.46
CA SER A 85 35.31 43.18 -27.79
C SER A 85 36.42 43.66 -28.73
N LEU A 86 36.79 44.96 -28.66
CA LEU A 86 37.90 45.53 -29.45
C LEU A 86 39.29 44.98 -29.04
N LEU A 87 39.50 44.65 -27.76
CA LEU A 87 40.78 44.14 -27.26
C LEU A 87 40.97 42.62 -27.46
N SER A 88 39.88 41.87 -27.60
CA SER A 88 39.90 40.39 -27.63
C SER A 88 39.79 39.78 -29.03
N GLY A 89 39.48 40.58 -30.06
CA GLY A 89 39.31 40.10 -31.45
C GLY A 89 38.13 39.13 -31.66
N SER A 90 37.37 38.79 -30.61
CA SER A 90 36.18 37.95 -30.72
C SER A 90 35.01 38.79 -31.23
N LYS A 91 34.36 38.32 -32.29
CA LYS A 91 33.13 38.93 -32.81
C LYS A 91 31.94 38.67 -31.87
N GLY A 92 32.12 37.85 -30.83
CA GLY A 92 31.05 37.38 -29.95
C GLY A 92 30.09 36.43 -30.69
N PRO A 93 29.00 36.00 -30.04
CA PRO A 93 28.02 35.11 -30.67
C PRO A 93 27.43 35.74 -31.93
N GLN A 94 27.49 35.03 -33.06
CA GLN A 94 27.03 35.49 -34.38
C GLN A 94 25.70 34.86 -34.80
N LYS A 95 25.30 33.74 -34.19
CA LYS A 95 24.09 33.00 -34.53
C LYS A 95 23.64 32.17 -33.33
N ILE A 96 22.33 32.08 -33.12
CA ILE A 96 21.72 31.19 -32.12
C ILE A 96 21.20 29.95 -32.83
N ASN A 97 21.54 28.78 -32.30
CA ASN A 97 21.01 27.49 -32.72
C ASN A 97 20.05 26.93 -31.67
N LEU A 98 18.93 26.38 -32.15
CA LEU A 98 17.97 25.64 -31.34
C LEU A 98 17.90 24.21 -31.86
N VAL A 99 18.06 23.24 -30.96
CA VAL A 99 17.85 21.82 -31.28
C VAL A 99 16.37 21.58 -31.63
N GLN A 100 15.46 22.17 -30.87
CA GLN A 100 14.02 22.07 -31.06
C GLN A 100 13.48 23.40 -31.63
N LYS A 101 13.21 23.42 -32.94
CA LYS A 101 12.59 24.57 -33.61
C LYS A 101 11.06 24.59 -33.46
N GLU A 102 10.49 23.42 -33.17
CA GLU A 102 9.06 23.24 -32.90
C GLU A 102 8.93 22.33 -31.65
N LEU A 103 7.97 22.65 -30.79
CA LEU A 103 7.74 21.98 -29.51
C LEU A 103 6.25 21.77 -29.30
N THR A 104 5.82 20.52 -29.06
CA THR A 104 4.44 20.20 -28.68
C THR A 104 4.43 19.72 -27.24
N MET A 105 3.50 20.25 -26.42
CA MET A 105 3.37 19.92 -25.00
C MET A 105 1.91 20.05 -24.56
N LYS A 106 1.53 19.39 -23.47
CA LYS A 106 0.18 19.49 -22.89
C LYS A 106 0.11 20.58 -21.83
N VAL A 107 -1.07 21.18 -21.62
CA VAL A 107 -1.27 22.19 -20.57
C VAL A 107 -0.77 21.69 -19.21
N GLY A 108 0.08 22.49 -18.54
CA GLY A 108 0.70 22.20 -17.26
C GLY A 108 2.07 21.52 -17.34
N GLU A 109 2.47 21.00 -18.51
CA GLU A 109 3.81 20.44 -18.69
C GLU A 109 4.87 21.53 -18.71
N THR A 110 6.09 21.14 -18.38
CA THR A 110 7.26 22.03 -18.40
C THR A 110 8.41 21.35 -19.12
N GLN A 111 9.07 22.07 -20.01
CA GLN A 111 10.19 21.60 -20.82
C GLN A 111 11.32 22.63 -20.79
N VAL A 112 12.57 22.16 -20.75
CA VAL A 112 13.74 23.04 -20.85
C VAL A 112 14.22 23.08 -22.30
N ILE A 113 14.43 24.28 -22.82
CA ILE A 113 15.08 24.54 -24.12
C ILE A 113 16.47 25.11 -23.85
N THR A 114 17.49 24.49 -24.45
CA THR A 114 18.90 24.91 -24.31
C THR A 114 19.45 25.40 -25.65
N PRO A 115 19.50 26.73 -25.88
CA PRO A 115 20.11 27.29 -27.09
C PRO A 115 21.63 27.18 -27.05
N THR A 116 22.24 27.17 -28.23
CA THR A 116 23.71 27.28 -28.41
C THR A 116 24.04 28.42 -29.36
N VAL A 117 25.31 28.85 -29.40
CA VAL A 117 25.78 29.92 -30.29
C VAL A 117 26.94 29.47 -31.18
N GLU A 118 27.07 30.12 -32.34
CA GLU A 118 28.25 30.01 -33.21
C GLU A 118 29.08 31.30 -33.16
N PRO A 119 30.43 31.21 -33.05
CA PRO A 119 31.20 29.98 -32.85
C PRO A 119 30.99 29.35 -31.46
N GLU A 120 31.20 28.04 -31.35
CA GLU A 120 31.06 27.31 -30.09
C GLU A 120 32.07 27.80 -29.05
N GLY A 121 31.66 27.86 -27.78
CA GLY A 121 32.49 28.34 -26.67
C GLY A 121 32.43 29.84 -26.41
N GLU A 122 31.72 30.60 -27.25
CA GLU A 122 31.41 32.00 -26.96
C GLU A 122 30.50 32.12 -25.73
N LYS A 123 30.75 33.14 -24.92
CA LYS A 123 29.90 33.44 -23.77
C LYS A 123 28.59 34.03 -24.28
N ALA A 124 27.47 33.39 -23.94
CA ALA A 124 26.14 33.82 -24.33
C ALA A 124 25.17 33.74 -23.15
N THR A 125 24.36 34.78 -23.00
CA THR A 125 23.28 34.90 -22.03
C THR A 125 21.97 35.02 -22.82
N PHE A 126 21.08 34.05 -22.64
CA PHE A 126 19.85 33.95 -23.44
C PHE A 126 18.64 34.59 -22.74
N ILE A 127 17.86 35.32 -23.52
CA ILE A 127 16.60 35.94 -23.09
C ILE A 127 15.46 35.30 -23.88
N PHE A 128 14.59 34.58 -23.18
CA PHE A 128 13.41 33.93 -23.75
C PHE A 128 12.20 34.85 -23.67
N LYS A 129 11.63 35.22 -24.83
CA LYS A 129 10.47 36.12 -24.94
C LYS A 129 9.28 35.37 -25.55
N PRO A 130 8.40 34.77 -24.74
CA PRO A 130 7.19 34.14 -25.25
C PRO A 130 6.23 35.21 -25.81
N GLN A 131 5.60 34.91 -26.93
CA GLN A 131 4.59 35.78 -27.51
C GLN A 131 3.22 35.47 -26.88
N GLY A 132 2.66 36.44 -26.17
CA GLY A 132 1.38 36.27 -25.47
C GLY A 132 1.48 35.48 -24.16
N LYS A 133 0.35 34.91 -23.72
CA LYS A 133 0.17 34.29 -22.39
C LYS A 133 -0.20 32.79 -22.48
N ILE A 134 0.28 32.11 -23.52
CA ILE A 134 0.06 30.68 -23.78
C ILE A 134 1.11 29.82 -23.04
N VAL A 135 2.35 30.33 -22.93
CA VAL A 135 3.46 29.71 -22.18
C VAL A 135 4.14 30.73 -21.27
N LYS A 136 4.79 30.25 -20.22
CA LYS A 136 5.73 31.02 -19.39
C LYS A 136 7.15 30.55 -19.68
N ALA A 137 8.10 31.47 -19.81
CA ALA A 137 9.52 31.15 -19.99
C ALA A 137 10.35 31.79 -18.88
N THR A 138 11.35 31.08 -18.36
CA THR A 138 12.35 31.61 -17.42
C THR A 138 13.64 32.00 -18.14
N SER A 139 14.52 32.76 -17.47
CA SER A 139 15.86 33.06 -17.98
C SER A 139 16.76 31.82 -18.09
N GLY A 140 16.40 30.71 -17.42
CA GLY A 140 17.09 29.42 -17.53
C GLY A 140 16.60 28.54 -18.68
N GLY A 141 15.66 29.00 -19.51
CA GLY A 141 15.13 28.25 -20.64
C GLY A 141 14.03 27.26 -20.30
N GLU A 142 13.50 27.29 -19.08
CA GLU A 142 12.35 26.47 -18.66
C GLU A 142 11.05 27.10 -19.18
N ILE A 143 10.29 26.31 -19.96
CA ILE A 143 9.05 26.68 -20.62
C ILE A 143 7.89 25.90 -20.01
N THR A 144 6.93 26.58 -19.41
CA THR A 144 5.71 25.97 -18.83
C THR A 144 4.50 26.26 -19.70
N ALA A 145 3.76 25.21 -20.07
CA ALA A 145 2.49 25.29 -20.78
C ALA A 145 1.38 25.84 -19.88
N LEU A 146 0.76 26.96 -20.24
CA LEU A 146 -0.32 27.56 -19.43
C LEU A 146 -1.72 27.31 -20.00
N LYS A 147 -1.86 27.39 -21.32
CA LYS A 147 -3.17 27.32 -22.02
C LYS A 147 -3.01 26.66 -23.37
N LYS A 148 -4.04 25.95 -23.84
CA LYS A 148 -4.11 25.41 -25.20
C LYS A 148 -3.98 26.52 -26.25
N GLY A 149 -3.29 26.20 -27.34
CA GLY A 149 -3.10 27.08 -28.48
C GLY A 149 -1.67 27.08 -28.99
N GLU A 150 -1.43 27.83 -30.05
CA GLU A 150 -0.13 27.94 -30.68
C GLU A 150 0.51 29.30 -30.38
N THR A 151 1.81 29.29 -30.10
CA THR A 151 2.59 30.50 -29.88
C THR A 151 4.02 30.32 -30.37
N THR A 152 4.82 31.38 -30.29
CA THR A 152 6.26 31.34 -30.55
C THR A 152 7.03 31.92 -29.37
N ILE A 153 8.25 31.41 -29.18
CA ILE A 153 9.21 31.94 -28.23
C ILE A 153 10.38 32.49 -29.04
N ILE A 154 10.67 33.78 -28.84
CA ILE A 154 11.82 34.43 -29.45
C ILE A 154 12.97 34.39 -28.45
N VAL A 155 14.05 33.73 -28.82
CA VAL A 155 15.30 33.66 -28.05
C VAL A 155 16.25 34.72 -28.59
N LYS A 156 16.73 35.61 -27.72
CA LYS A 156 17.75 36.63 -28.02
C LYS A 156 19.02 36.38 -27.21
N CYS A 157 20.14 36.88 -27.69
CA CYS A 157 21.40 36.92 -26.95
C CYS A 157 21.59 38.32 -26.37
N GLU A 158 21.99 38.44 -25.11
CA GLU A 158 22.29 39.74 -24.50
C GLU A 158 23.54 40.38 -25.11
N GLU A 159 24.55 39.57 -25.36
CA GLU A 159 25.85 39.95 -25.93
C GLU A 159 25.75 40.36 -27.41
N ASN A 160 24.70 39.92 -28.11
CA ASN A 160 24.38 40.35 -29.46
C ASN A 160 22.85 40.45 -29.66
N PRO A 161 22.26 41.63 -29.43
CA PRO A 161 20.82 41.83 -29.52
C PRO A 161 20.21 41.65 -30.92
N GLU A 162 21.04 41.68 -31.97
CA GLU A 162 20.63 41.55 -33.37
C GLU A 162 20.30 40.11 -33.76
N ILE A 163 20.95 39.14 -33.11
CA ILE A 163 20.72 37.72 -33.41
C ILE A 163 19.51 37.21 -32.63
N ARG A 164 18.70 36.40 -33.30
CA ARG A 164 17.52 35.78 -32.70
C ARG A 164 17.26 34.39 -33.28
N ALA A 165 16.72 33.51 -32.45
CA ALA A 165 16.12 32.25 -32.88
C ALA A 165 14.65 32.20 -32.45
N ILE A 166 13.85 31.43 -33.18
CA ILE A 166 12.41 31.29 -32.95
C ILE A 166 12.10 29.81 -32.73
N CYS A 167 11.39 29.50 -31.65
CA CYS A 167 10.80 28.20 -31.39
C CYS A 167 9.27 28.32 -31.51
N LYS A 168 8.63 27.53 -32.36
CA LYS A 168 7.16 27.43 -32.37
C LYS A 168 6.72 26.45 -31.30
N VAL A 169 5.66 26.77 -30.58
CA VAL A 169 5.15 25.94 -29.48
C VAL A 169 3.66 25.71 -29.67
N THR A 170 3.26 24.45 -29.73
CA THR A 170 1.86 24.03 -29.81
C THR A 170 1.46 23.39 -28.49
N ILE A 171 0.49 23.99 -27.80
CA ILE A 171 -0.05 23.49 -26.54
C ILE A 171 -1.35 22.76 -26.81
N GLU A 172 -1.37 21.48 -26.49
CA GLU A 172 -2.58 20.66 -26.51
C GLU A 172 -3.27 20.68 -25.14
N ASP A 173 -4.57 20.36 -25.10
CA ASP A 173 -5.26 20.22 -23.82
C ASP A 173 -4.57 19.17 -22.96
N ARG A 174 -4.56 19.40 -21.65
CA ARG A 174 -4.21 18.33 -20.71
C ARG A 174 -5.23 17.22 -20.90
N ASP A 175 -4.72 16.00 -21.05
CA ASP A 175 -5.55 14.81 -21.11
C ASP A 175 -6.34 14.70 -19.79
N THR A 176 -7.59 15.15 -19.83
CA THR A 176 -8.55 15.05 -18.72
C THR A 176 -9.39 13.80 -18.86
N THR A 177 -9.24 13.07 -19.96
CA THR A 177 -9.78 11.73 -20.07
C THR A 177 -8.92 10.79 -19.23
N PRO A 178 -9.48 10.13 -18.20
CA PRO A 178 -8.77 9.06 -17.52
C PRO A 178 -8.32 8.04 -18.58
N PRO A 179 -7.17 7.38 -18.41
CA PRO A 179 -6.72 6.36 -19.36
C PRO A 179 -7.87 5.37 -19.59
N PRO A 180 -8.17 4.97 -20.83
CA PRO A 180 -9.24 4.00 -21.09
C PRO A 180 -8.93 2.75 -20.29
N THR A 181 -9.63 2.59 -19.19
CA THR A 181 -9.62 1.37 -18.41
C THR A 181 -10.62 0.48 -19.13
N ASP A 182 -10.13 -0.38 -20.03
CA ASP A 182 -10.93 -1.44 -20.63
C ASP A 182 -11.46 -2.31 -19.49
N THR A 183 -12.62 -1.90 -18.97
CA THR A 183 -13.24 -2.50 -17.81
C THR A 183 -13.84 -3.82 -18.26
N VAL A 184 -13.28 -4.91 -17.77
CA VAL A 184 -13.76 -6.25 -18.11
C VAL A 184 -14.91 -6.60 -17.17
N LEU A 185 -16.14 -6.54 -17.71
CA LEU A 185 -17.36 -6.90 -16.99
C LEU A 185 -17.67 -8.39 -17.08
N VAL A 186 -18.27 -8.91 -16.03
CA VAL A 186 -18.85 -10.25 -15.94
C VAL A 186 -20.00 -10.37 -16.93
N LYS A 187 -19.97 -11.43 -17.72
CA LYS A 187 -21.02 -11.75 -18.71
C LYS A 187 -21.89 -12.93 -18.26
N GLN A 188 -21.29 -13.88 -17.55
CA GLN A 188 -21.97 -15.07 -17.07
C GLN A 188 -21.47 -15.44 -15.67
N LEU A 189 -22.40 -15.88 -14.83
CA LEU A 189 -22.16 -16.31 -13.46
C LEU A 189 -23.05 -17.52 -13.16
N SER A 190 -22.46 -18.60 -12.63
CA SER A 190 -23.20 -19.82 -12.26
C SER A 190 -22.65 -20.42 -10.97
N ILE A 191 -23.53 -20.86 -10.07
CA ILE A 191 -23.15 -21.63 -8.88
C ILE A 191 -23.02 -23.09 -9.27
N ASP A 192 -21.93 -23.73 -8.83
CA ASP A 192 -21.73 -25.16 -9.00
C ASP A 192 -22.48 -25.94 -7.91
N GLY A 193 -23.16 -26.99 -8.33
CA GLY A 193 -24.16 -27.67 -7.51
C GLY A 193 -25.44 -26.85 -7.35
N GLY A 194 -26.56 -27.42 -7.78
CA GLY A 194 -27.88 -26.80 -7.62
C GLY A 194 -28.42 -26.87 -6.19
N ASP A 195 -29.74 -26.80 -6.07
CA ASP A 195 -30.47 -26.84 -4.80
C ASP A 195 -30.00 -28.00 -3.90
N PHE A 196 -29.88 -27.75 -2.61
CA PHE A 196 -29.36 -28.74 -1.66
C PHE A 196 -30.01 -28.63 -0.27
N SER A 197 -29.75 -29.65 0.55
CA SER A 197 -30.22 -29.74 1.93
C SER A 197 -29.06 -29.89 2.91
N ILE A 198 -29.14 -29.19 4.04
CA ILE A 198 -28.15 -29.22 5.15
C ILE A 198 -28.89 -29.31 6.48
N LYS A 199 -28.24 -29.83 7.53
CA LYS A 199 -28.85 -29.86 8.87
C LYS A 199 -28.51 -28.61 9.67
N VAL A 200 -29.39 -28.22 10.60
CA VAL A 200 -29.12 -27.13 11.54
C VAL A 200 -27.74 -27.31 12.22
N GLY A 201 -26.93 -26.26 12.21
CA GLY A 201 -25.58 -26.23 12.75
C GLY A 201 -24.48 -26.76 11.81
N GLU A 202 -24.83 -27.30 10.64
CA GLU A 202 -23.85 -27.65 9.61
C GLU A 202 -23.59 -26.46 8.66
N SER A 203 -22.49 -26.53 7.91
CA SER A 203 -22.14 -25.55 6.89
C SER A 203 -21.69 -26.22 5.60
N LYS A 204 -21.90 -25.57 4.46
CA LYS A 204 -21.47 -26.04 3.13
C LYS A 204 -20.80 -24.90 2.37
N GLN A 205 -19.65 -25.20 1.77
CA GLN A 205 -18.97 -24.29 0.86
C GLN A 205 -19.64 -24.35 -0.53
N LEU A 206 -19.99 -23.21 -1.10
CA LEU A 206 -20.39 -23.11 -2.50
C LEU A 206 -19.19 -22.77 -3.38
N SER A 207 -19.23 -23.29 -4.61
CA SER A 207 -18.31 -22.94 -5.69
C SER A 207 -19.10 -22.24 -6.79
N TYR A 208 -18.45 -21.38 -7.57
CA TYR A 208 -19.07 -20.69 -8.68
C TYR A 208 -18.10 -20.58 -9.87
N ILE A 209 -18.64 -20.38 -11.05
CA ILE A 209 -17.91 -20.14 -12.30
C ILE A 209 -18.33 -18.77 -12.81
N VAL A 210 -17.34 -17.95 -13.16
CA VAL A 210 -17.52 -16.60 -13.70
C VAL A 210 -16.85 -16.50 -15.07
N THR A 211 -17.48 -15.82 -16.02
CA THR A 211 -16.93 -15.60 -17.37
C THR A 211 -17.06 -14.14 -17.77
N PRO A 212 -15.97 -13.48 -18.22
CA PRO A 212 -14.58 -14.00 -18.25
C PRO A 212 -14.02 -14.24 -16.83
N GLU A 213 -13.03 -15.13 -16.70
CA GLU A 213 -12.38 -15.44 -15.42
C GLU A 213 -11.70 -14.21 -14.81
N LYS A 214 -11.04 -13.41 -15.67
CA LYS A 214 -10.51 -12.10 -15.29
C LYS A 214 -11.56 -11.05 -15.55
N HIS A 215 -12.01 -10.41 -14.49
CA HIS A 215 -12.94 -9.28 -14.52
C HIS A 215 -12.56 -8.27 -13.44
N ASP A 216 -13.08 -7.05 -13.55
CA ASP A 216 -12.78 -5.97 -12.62
C ASP A 216 -13.88 -5.81 -11.54
N GLU A 217 -14.90 -6.66 -11.54
CA GLU A 217 -16.08 -6.55 -10.66
C GLU A 217 -15.92 -7.24 -9.29
N ILE A 218 -16.66 -6.73 -8.30
CA ILE A 218 -16.79 -7.34 -6.98
C ILE A 218 -18.00 -8.28 -7.00
N LEU A 219 -17.79 -9.52 -6.55
CA LEU A 219 -18.85 -10.50 -6.37
C LEU A 219 -19.30 -10.52 -4.92
N SER A 220 -20.60 -10.48 -4.68
CA SER A 220 -21.19 -10.41 -3.34
C SER A 220 -22.24 -11.50 -3.12
N TRP A 221 -22.18 -12.16 -1.97
CA TRP A 221 -23.13 -13.17 -1.55
C TRP A 221 -24.19 -12.59 -0.61
N THR A 222 -25.42 -13.05 -0.74
CA THR A 222 -26.55 -12.64 0.10
C THR A 222 -27.48 -13.82 0.37
N SER A 223 -28.19 -13.79 1.49
CA SER A 223 -29.29 -14.70 1.81
C SER A 223 -30.60 -13.91 1.84
N ASP A 224 -31.67 -14.45 1.26
CA ASP A 224 -33.00 -13.85 1.40
C ASP A 224 -33.64 -14.07 2.79
N ASN A 225 -33.08 -15.00 3.59
CA ASN A 225 -33.57 -15.33 4.92
C ASN A 225 -32.44 -15.83 5.84
N GLU A 226 -31.70 -14.88 6.41
CA GLU A 226 -30.59 -15.14 7.34
C GLU A 226 -31.01 -15.85 8.63
N ALA A 227 -32.28 -15.77 9.02
CA ALA A 227 -32.80 -16.51 10.17
C ALA A 227 -32.86 -18.03 9.93
N VAL A 228 -32.84 -18.46 8.66
CA VAL A 228 -32.81 -19.87 8.24
C VAL A 228 -31.40 -20.29 7.84
N ALA A 229 -30.73 -19.53 6.96
CA ALA A 229 -29.36 -19.80 6.55
C ALA A 229 -28.61 -18.51 6.24
N THR A 230 -27.37 -18.39 6.70
CA THR A 230 -26.46 -17.28 6.38
C THR A 230 -25.42 -17.71 5.36
N VAL A 231 -24.79 -16.75 4.68
CA VAL A 231 -23.66 -16.97 3.77
C VAL A 231 -22.61 -15.90 4.04
N ASP A 232 -21.33 -16.27 4.02
CA ASP A 232 -20.22 -15.31 4.14
C ASP A 232 -19.73 -14.80 2.77
N ASP A 233 -18.74 -13.91 2.78
CA ASP A 233 -18.12 -13.31 1.59
C ASP A 233 -17.41 -14.32 0.69
N THR A 234 -17.04 -15.49 1.24
CA THR A 234 -16.42 -16.59 0.49
C THR A 234 -17.44 -17.58 -0.10
N GLY A 235 -18.73 -17.42 0.19
CA GLY A 235 -19.78 -18.34 -0.27
C GLY A 235 -19.98 -19.55 0.64
N LYS A 236 -19.53 -19.49 1.89
CA LYS A 236 -19.80 -20.55 2.88
C LYS A 236 -21.16 -20.34 3.52
N VAL A 237 -22.08 -21.26 3.26
CA VAL A 237 -23.44 -21.26 3.79
C VAL A 237 -23.48 -21.96 5.15
N SER A 238 -24.10 -21.33 6.16
CA SER A 238 -24.28 -21.91 7.51
C SER A 238 -25.77 -22.04 7.87
N ALA A 239 -26.17 -23.22 8.33
CA ALA A 239 -27.56 -23.52 8.71
C ALA A 239 -27.90 -23.00 10.11
N VAL A 240 -28.87 -22.08 10.20
CA VAL A 240 -29.30 -21.46 11.45
C VAL A 240 -30.55 -22.13 12.01
N LYS A 241 -31.59 -22.28 11.20
CA LYS A 241 -32.90 -22.80 11.62
C LYS A 241 -33.56 -23.59 10.51
N GLU A 242 -34.40 -24.55 10.88
CA GLU A 242 -35.26 -25.28 9.93
C GLU A 242 -36.10 -24.31 9.08
N GLY A 243 -36.11 -24.56 7.77
CA GLY A 243 -36.80 -23.73 6.79
C GLY A 243 -36.11 -23.77 5.43
N THR A 244 -36.46 -22.81 4.57
CA THR A 244 -35.83 -22.63 3.25
C THR A 244 -35.31 -21.21 3.10
N ALA A 245 -34.13 -21.05 2.48
CA ALA A 245 -33.55 -19.77 2.10
C ALA A 245 -32.94 -19.87 0.70
N ASN A 246 -32.91 -18.77 -0.05
CA ASN A 246 -32.18 -18.66 -1.30
C ASN A 246 -30.89 -17.87 -1.07
N ILE A 247 -29.78 -18.48 -1.47
CA ILE A 247 -28.45 -17.87 -1.43
C ILE A 247 -28.14 -17.35 -2.83
N LYS A 248 -27.85 -16.06 -2.95
CA LYS A 248 -27.61 -15.35 -4.22
C LYS A 248 -26.19 -14.78 -4.27
N ILE A 249 -25.55 -14.90 -5.42
CA ILE A 249 -24.31 -14.19 -5.76
C ILE A 249 -24.57 -13.16 -6.86
N VAL A 250 -24.04 -11.94 -6.72
CA VAL A 250 -24.25 -10.80 -7.64
C VAL A 250 -22.92 -10.13 -7.99
N ALA A 251 -22.72 -9.82 -9.27
CA ALA A 251 -21.66 -8.93 -9.76
C ALA A 251 -22.11 -7.47 -9.72
N ASP A 252 -21.33 -6.61 -9.07
CA ASP A 252 -21.73 -5.27 -8.64
C ASP A 252 -22.04 -4.27 -9.78
N ARG A 253 -21.32 -4.32 -10.91
CA ARG A 253 -21.47 -3.34 -12.00
C ARG A 253 -22.31 -3.83 -13.16
N SER A 254 -22.13 -5.08 -13.56
CA SER A 254 -22.90 -5.73 -14.62
C SER A 254 -24.29 -6.14 -14.16
N GLY A 255 -24.50 -6.34 -12.86
CA GLY A 255 -25.75 -6.82 -12.27
C GLY A 255 -26.05 -8.29 -12.53
N VAL A 256 -25.14 -9.02 -13.19
CA VAL A 256 -25.28 -10.46 -13.45
C VAL A 256 -25.35 -11.19 -12.11
N ASN A 257 -26.35 -12.06 -11.95
CA ASN A 257 -26.58 -12.78 -10.70
C ASN A 257 -27.14 -14.19 -10.93
N THR A 258 -27.01 -15.02 -9.90
CA THR A 258 -27.58 -16.36 -9.84
C THR A 258 -27.85 -16.74 -8.40
N SER A 259 -28.68 -17.76 -8.16
CA SER A 259 -29.07 -18.19 -6.82
C SER A 259 -29.31 -19.69 -6.72
N VAL A 260 -29.14 -20.22 -5.51
CA VAL A 260 -29.41 -21.63 -5.16
C VAL A 260 -30.32 -21.71 -3.94
N LYS A 261 -31.25 -22.67 -3.93
CA LYS A 261 -32.11 -22.90 -2.78
C LYS A 261 -31.45 -23.84 -1.77
N VAL A 262 -31.54 -23.45 -0.51
CA VAL A 262 -31.06 -24.22 0.64
C VAL A 262 -32.26 -24.64 1.47
N THR A 263 -32.41 -25.95 1.68
CA THR A 263 -33.39 -26.50 2.62
C THR A 263 -32.66 -26.90 3.91
N VAL A 264 -32.97 -26.23 5.00
CA VAL A 264 -32.41 -26.57 6.32
C VAL A 264 -33.34 -27.56 7.02
N THR A 265 -32.80 -28.73 7.32
CA THR A 265 -33.52 -29.80 8.02
C THR A 265 -33.08 -29.92 9.46
N LYS A 266 -33.91 -30.51 10.31
CA LYS A 266 -33.51 -30.80 11.70
C LYS A 266 -32.33 -31.76 11.71
N LYS A 267 -31.38 -31.50 12.61
CA LYS A 267 -30.38 -32.50 12.99
C LYS A 267 -31.12 -33.70 13.60
N PRO A 268 -30.89 -34.94 13.13
CA PRO A 268 -31.41 -36.11 13.82
C PRO A 268 -30.67 -36.23 15.17
N GLY A 269 -31.31 -35.79 16.25
CA GLY A 269 -30.88 -36.00 17.65
C GLY A 269 -29.61 -35.27 18.08
N GLY A 270 -29.77 -34.10 18.73
CA GLY A 270 -28.68 -33.42 19.44
C GLY A 270 -29.07 -32.03 19.89
N GLY A 271 -29.87 -31.95 20.96
CA GLY A 271 -30.35 -30.71 21.56
C GLY A 271 -29.21 -29.88 22.14
N GLY A 272 -29.10 -28.64 21.70
CA GLY A 272 -28.16 -27.64 22.25
C GLY A 272 -28.68 -26.88 23.46
N ASP A 273 -29.93 -27.13 23.90
CA ASP A 273 -30.54 -26.48 25.06
C ASP A 273 -31.10 -27.49 26.08
N GLU A 274 -30.85 -28.79 25.90
CA GLU A 274 -31.27 -29.82 26.85
C GLU A 274 -30.12 -30.14 27.81
N PRO A 275 -30.30 -29.98 29.14
CA PRO A 275 -29.26 -30.32 30.10
C PRO A 275 -28.84 -31.78 29.91
N PRO A 276 -27.57 -32.13 30.15
CA PRO A 276 -27.12 -33.50 29.96
C PRO A 276 -27.96 -34.44 30.83
N ILE A 277 -28.49 -35.49 30.21
CA ILE A 277 -29.41 -36.43 30.85
C ILE A 277 -28.64 -37.22 31.90
N SER A 278 -28.98 -37.05 33.18
CA SER A 278 -28.38 -37.83 34.26
C SER A 278 -28.68 -39.33 34.05
N PRO A 279 -27.84 -40.26 34.53
CA PRO A 279 -28.07 -41.70 34.35
C PRO A 279 -29.46 -42.17 34.78
N ILE A 280 -30.03 -41.56 35.83
CA ILE A 280 -31.36 -41.91 36.33
C ILE A 280 -32.50 -41.39 35.45
N GLU A 281 -32.33 -40.25 34.78
CA GLU A 281 -33.32 -39.69 33.84
C GLU A 281 -33.47 -40.53 32.55
N ARG A 282 -32.61 -41.54 32.33
CA ARG A 282 -32.82 -42.56 31.27
C ARG A 282 -33.99 -43.50 31.57
N TYR A 283 -34.44 -43.55 32.82
CA TYR A 283 -35.51 -44.42 33.30
C TYR A 283 -36.80 -43.67 33.63
N GLY A 284 -36.79 -42.33 33.60
CA GLY A 284 -37.94 -41.52 33.97
C GLY A 284 -37.77 -40.03 33.71
N LYS A 285 -38.89 -39.31 33.81
CA LYS A 285 -38.94 -37.85 33.65
C LYS A 285 -38.79 -37.16 35.00
N TYR A 286 -37.78 -36.32 35.14
CA TYR A 286 -37.53 -35.55 36.36
C TYR A 286 -38.13 -34.14 36.29
N SER A 287 -38.65 -33.68 37.42
CA SER A 287 -39.13 -32.32 37.65
C SER A 287 -38.63 -31.83 39.01
N GLY A 288 -37.89 -30.72 39.03
CA GLY A 288 -37.26 -30.20 40.25
C GLY A 288 -36.05 -29.32 39.95
N GLY A 289 -35.31 -28.98 41.02
CA GLY A 289 -34.07 -28.23 40.93
C GLY A 289 -32.98 -28.97 40.16
N ARG A 290 -32.04 -28.23 39.57
CA ARG A 290 -30.90 -28.79 38.83
C ARG A 290 -29.61 -28.08 39.22
N ALA A 291 -28.52 -28.85 39.26
CA ALA A 291 -27.19 -28.33 39.54
C ALA A 291 -26.74 -27.42 38.39
N LYS A 292 -26.23 -26.23 38.71
CA LYS A 292 -25.70 -25.30 37.69
C LYS A 292 -24.45 -25.83 36.98
N SER A 293 -23.70 -26.72 37.64
CA SER A 293 -22.43 -27.26 37.15
C SER A 293 -22.59 -28.25 36.00
N ASN A 294 -23.65 -29.06 36.03
CA ASN A 294 -23.83 -30.13 35.05
C ASN A 294 -25.29 -30.40 34.69
N GLY A 295 -26.27 -29.60 35.14
CA GLY A 295 -27.67 -29.77 34.78
C GLY A 295 -28.37 -31.01 35.35
N TYR A 296 -27.70 -31.82 36.19
CA TYR A 296 -28.31 -33.01 36.79
C TYR A 296 -29.33 -32.63 37.87
N PRO A 297 -30.32 -33.51 38.15
CA PRO A 297 -31.23 -33.37 39.28
C PRO A 297 -30.51 -33.04 40.59
N ASP A 298 -30.85 -31.92 41.21
CA ASP A 298 -30.19 -31.44 42.43
C ASP A 298 -31.16 -30.65 43.32
N GLY A 299 -31.22 -31.03 44.59
CA GLY A 299 -32.24 -30.56 45.53
C GLY A 299 -33.53 -31.38 45.48
N THR A 300 -34.65 -30.77 45.87
CA THR A 300 -35.95 -31.46 45.94
C THR A 300 -36.58 -31.61 44.55
N GLY A 301 -37.06 -32.81 44.22
CA GLY A 301 -37.79 -33.05 42.98
C GLY A 301 -38.58 -34.35 42.95
N LYS A 302 -39.21 -34.60 41.80
CA LYS A 302 -40.02 -35.78 41.49
C LYS A 302 -39.52 -36.42 40.20
N LEU A 303 -39.24 -37.73 40.24
CA LEU A 303 -38.90 -38.54 39.08
C LEU A 303 -40.02 -39.56 38.82
N THR A 304 -40.68 -39.44 37.66
CA THR A 304 -41.73 -40.38 37.22
C THR A 304 -41.14 -41.38 36.25
N PHE A 305 -41.20 -42.67 36.60
CA PHE A 305 -40.57 -43.73 35.81
C PHE A 305 -41.32 -43.98 34.51
N THR A 306 -40.58 -44.07 33.42
CA THR A 306 -41.07 -44.50 32.10
C THR A 306 -40.57 -45.90 31.75
N LYS A 307 -39.57 -46.41 32.49
CA LYS A 307 -38.99 -47.75 32.39
C LYS A 307 -38.84 -48.34 33.78
N SER A 308 -38.75 -49.67 33.86
CA SER A 308 -38.45 -50.34 35.13
C SER A 308 -37.07 -49.94 35.66
N TYR A 309 -36.96 -49.66 36.96
CA TYR A 309 -35.71 -49.26 37.61
C TYR A 309 -35.62 -49.81 39.03
N GLN A 310 -34.51 -50.49 39.33
CA GLN A 310 -34.27 -51.02 40.67
C GLN A 310 -33.83 -49.90 41.61
N LEU A 311 -34.70 -49.49 42.53
CA LEU A 311 -34.41 -48.46 43.53
C LEU A 311 -33.42 -48.98 44.57
N ASN A 312 -33.65 -50.20 45.07
CA ASN A 312 -32.73 -50.92 45.97
C ASN A 312 -33.02 -52.44 45.91
N ALA A 313 -32.46 -53.22 46.84
CA ALA A 313 -32.68 -54.67 46.90
C ALA A 313 -34.16 -55.09 47.13
N GLN A 314 -35.00 -54.20 47.66
CA GLN A 314 -36.39 -54.47 48.04
C GLN A 314 -37.41 -53.90 47.06
N TYR A 315 -37.08 -52.80 46.36
CA TYR A 315 -38.03 -52.06 45.55
C TYR A 315 -37.53 -51.90 44.11
N THR A 316 -38.39 -52.26 43.16
CA THR A 316 -38.22 -52.02 41.73
C THR A 316 -39.39 -51.20 41.22
N ALA A 317 -39.10 -49.97 40.79
CA ALA A 317 -40.10 -49.08 40.22
C ALA A 317 -40.51 -49.52 38.82
N GLN A 318 -41.80 -49.47 38.52
CA GLN A 318 -42.41 -49.77 37.24
C GLN A 318 -42.80 -48.49 36.48
N PRO A 319 -42.98 -48.56 35.15
CA PRO A 319 -43.44 -47.41 34.37
C PRO A 319 -44.77 -46.84 34.90
N GLY A 320 -44.80 -45.54 35.21
CA GLY A 320 -45.94 -44.81 35.76
C GLY A 320 -45.88 -44.58 37.27
N GLU A 321 -45.00 -45.26 37.99
CA GLU A 321 -44.72 -45.01 39.41
C GLU A 321 -43.73 -43.85 39.54
N TYR A 322 -43.57 -43.29 40.74
CA TYR A 322 -42.65 -42.17 40.92
C TYR A 322 -42.01 -42.13 42.30
N ILE A 323 -40.82 -41.53 42.36
CA ILE A 323 -40.16 -41.13 43.60
C ILE A 323 -40.17 -39.61 43.73
N GLN A 324 -40.31 -39.11 44.95
CA GLN A 324 -40.24 -37.68 45.26
C GLN A 324 -39.42 -37.45 46.52
N GLY A 325 -38.44 -36.55 46.45
CA GLY A 325 -37.55 -36.27 47.57
C GLY A 325 -36.27 -35.56 47.12
N ILE A 326 -35.18 -35.82 47.83
CA ILE A 326 -33.89 -35.16 47.62
C ILE A 326 -33.08 -35.92 46.56
N PHE A 327 -32.53 -35.15 45.63
CA PHE A 327 -31.57 -35.58 44.63
C PHE A 327 -30.26 -34.82 44.84
N GLU A 328 -29.14 -35.54 44.81
CA GLU A 328 -27.81 -34.96 44.86
C GLU A 328 -27.07 -35.36 43.59
N ASN A 329 -26.81 -34.38 42.73
CA ASN A 329 -26.05 -34.57 41.50
C ASN A 329 -26.53 -35.77 40.64
N GLY A 330 -27.85 -35.87 40.43
CA GLY A 330 -28.49 -36.92 39.63
C GLY A 330 -28.75 -38.23 40.35
N LYS A 331 -28.49 -38.33 41.65
CA LYS A 331 -28.78 -39.51 42.47
C LYS A 331 -29.85 -39.22 43.52
N PRO A 332 -30.92 -40.02 43.63
CA PRO A 332 -31.89 -39.87 44.71
C PRO A 332 -31.26 -40.34 46.02
N THR A 333 -31.44 -39.58 47.11
CA THR A 333 -30.86 -39.89 48.43
C THR A 333 -31.96 -40.20 49.45
N PHE A 334 -32.88 -39.27 49.70
CA PHE A 334 -34.01 -39.46 50.60
C PHE A 334 -35.31 -39.20 49.85
N VAL A 335 -36.01 -40.28 49.48
CA VAL A 335 -37.19 -40.19 48.64
C VAL A 335 -38.39 -40.95 49.22
N THR A 336 -39.57 -40.49 48.88
CA THR A 336 -40.83 -41.22 49.07
C THR A 336 -41.20 -41.84 47.74
N TYR A 337 -41.43 -43.15 47.74
CA TYR A 337 -41.80 -43.94 46.59
C TYR A 337 -43.31 -44.16 46.57
N TYR A 338 -43.93 -43.86 45.44
CA TYR A 338 -45.38 -43.93 45.20
C TYR A 338 -45.66 -44.98 44.13
N GLN A 339 -46.30 -46.06 44.56
CA GLN A 339 -46.65 -47.19 43.72
C GLN A 339 -48.04 -47.01 43.10
N LYS A 340 -48.31 -47.73 42.02
CA LYS A 340 -49.60 -47.64 41.32
C LYS A 340 -50.80 -48.13 42.13
N ASP A 341 -50.56 -49.05 43.05
CA ASP A 341 -51.58 -49.60 43.97
C ASP A 341 -51.95 -48.62 45.10
N GLY A 342 -51.31 -47.44 45.15
CA GLY A 342 -51.50 -46.43 46.19
C GLY A 342 -50.57 -46.60 47.39
N THR A 343 -49.69 -47.61 47.40
CA THR A 343 -48.70 -47.81 48.46
C THR A 343 -47.66 -46.68 48.44
N VAL A 344 -47.38 -46.11 49.62
CA VAL A 344 -46.42 -45.02 49.81
C VAL A 344 -45.34 -45.42 50.81
N THR A 345 -44.08 -45.40 50.38
CA THR A 345 -42.94 -45.87 51.19
C THR A 345 -41.82 -44.84 51.24
N LYS A 346 -41.35 -44.48 52.44
CA LYS A 346 -40.12 -43.68 52.59
C LYS A 346 -38.89 -44.57 52.42
N ILE A 347 -38.00 -44.21 51.50
CA ILE A 347 -36.80 -44.96 51.15
C ILE A 347 -35.58 -44.05 51.29
N LYS A 348 -34.57 -44.52 52.04
CA LYS A 348 -33.23 -43.96 52.03
C LYS A 348 -32.37 -44.74 51.04
N LEU A 349 -31.92 -44.06 50.01
CA LEU A 349 -31.04 -44.55 48.96
C LEU A 349 -29.62 -44.01 49.23
N ARG A 350 -28.60 -44.82 48.96
CA ARG A 350 -27.19 -44.49 49.23
C ARG A 350 -26.48 -44.02 47.98
#